data_AF-A0A4P8QDG6-F1
#
_entry.id   AF-A0A4P8QDG6-F1
#
_cell.length_a   1.000
_cell.length_b   1.000
_cell.length_c   1.000
_cell.angle_alpha   90.00
_cell.angle_beta   90.00
_cell.angle_gamma   90.00
#
_symmetry.space_group_name_H-M   'P 1'
#
loop_
_entity.id
_entity.type
_entity.pdbx_description
1 polymer ?
#
loop_
_entity_poly.entity_id
_entity_poly.type
_entity_poly.pdbx_seq_one_letter_code
_entity_poly.pdbx_strand_id
1 'polypeptide(L)' 'MPKDFYPELTALLFAAGWHRVVNAKGSHEKWRHPDRPHAVIVPRSKSRHTANSVLKQAGLPKAF' A
#
# COMPACT_ATOMS: atom_id res chain seq x y z
N MET A 1 -16.29 -9.09 -12.55
CA MET A 1 -16.20 -8.25 -11.34
C MET A 1 -15.11 -7.20 -11.52
N PRO A 2 -15.25 -5.97 -10.99
CA PRO A 2 -14.20 -4.96 -11.07
C PRO A 2 -12.92 -5.45 -10.36
N LYS A 3 -11.74 -5.30 -10.98
CA LYS A 3 -10.45 -5.66 -10.38
C LYS A 3 -10.20 -4.80 -9.14
N ASP A 4 -10.03 -5.43 -7.97
CA ASP A 4 -9.53 -4.79 -6.75
C ASP A 4 -8.02 -5.02 -6.68
N PHE A 5 -7.24 -3.94 -6.64
CA PHE A 5 -5.78 -4.03 -6.58
C PHE A 5 -5.26 -4.11 -5.15
N TYR A 6 -6.12 -3.85 -4.16
CA TYR A 6 -5.69 -3.76 -2.76
C TYR A 6 -5.09 -5.06 -2.20
N PRO A 7 -5.64 -6.27 -2.43
CA PRO A 7 -5.06 -7.50 -1.87
C PRO A 7 -3.63 -7.74 -2.36
N GLU A 8 -3.39 -7.57 -3.65
CA GLU A 8 -2.06 -7.77 -4.24
C GLU A 8 -1.09 -6.64 -3.84
N LEU A 9 -1.57 -5.38 -3.81
CA LEU A 9 -0.77 -4.24 -3.34
C LEU A 9 -0.29 -4.44 -1.90
N THR A 10 -1.17 -4.85 -0.98
CA THR A 10 -0.81 -5.05 0.42
C THR A 10 0.10 -6.27 0.63
N ALA A 11 -0.03 -7.31 -0.19
CA ALA A 11 0.91 -8.44 -0.19
C ALA A 11 2.33 -7.99 -0.61
N LEU A 12 2.45 -7.17 -1.66
CA LEU A 12 3.75 -6.63 -2.10
C LEU A 12 4.38 -5.72 -1.03
N LEU A 13 3.58 -4.86 -0.39
CA LEU A 13 4.04 -4.00 0.70
C LEU A 13 4.54 -4.83 1.89
N PHE A 14 3.78 -5.85 2.29
CA PHE A 14 4.16 -6.74 3.39
C PHE A 14 5.45 -7.53 3.09
N ALA A 15 5.58 -8.06 1.87
CA ALA A 15 6.80 -8.74 1.42
C ALA A 15 8.02 -7.80 1.42
N ALA A 16 7.81 -6.50 1.24
CA ALA A 16 8.84 -5.47 1.32
C ALA A 16 9.06 -4.91 2.73
N GLY A 17 8.52 -5.53 3.79
CA GLY A 17 8.72 -5.11 5.18
C GLY A 17 7.86 -3.94 5.65
N TRP A 18 6.89 -3.50 4.84
CA TRP A 18 5.90 -2.53 5.29
C TRP A 18 4.79 -3.22 6.08
N HIS A 19 4.43 -2.62 7.21
CA HIS A 19 3.37 -3.15 8.05
C HIS A 19 2.29 -2.10 8.29
N ARG A 20 1.03 -2.56 8.28
CA ARG A 20 -0.12 -1.73 8.64
C ARG A 20 -0.03 -1.33 10.11
N VAL A 21 -0.24 -0.05 10.39
CA VAL A 21 -0.38 0.47 11.76
C VAL A 21 -1.76 0.07 12.31
N VAL A 22 -1.76 -0.66 13.43
CA VAL A 22 -2.97 -1.10 14.13
C VAL A 22 -3.74 0.15 14.61
N ASN A 23 -5.07 0.15 14.48
CA ASN A 23 -6.02 1.25 14.76
C ASN A 23 -6.28 2.29 13.64
N ALA A 24 -5.75 2.10 12.43
CA ALA A 24 -6.25 2.86 11.29
C ALA A 24 -7.64 2.31 10.87
N LYS A 25 -8.72 2.98 11.30
CA LYS A 25 -10.10 2.73 10.82
C LYS A 25 -10.32 3.45 9.47
N GLY A 26 -11.05 2.81 8.56
CA GLY A 26 -11.50 3.42 7.30
C GLY A 26 -10.87 2.81 6.03
N SER A 27 -11.17 3.41 4.89
CA SER A 27 -10.72 2.96 3.57
C SER A 27 -9.27 3.33 3.23
N HIS A 28 -8.58 4.06 4.11
CA HIS A 28 -7.20 4.51 3.93
C HIS A 28 -6.36 4.06 5.12
N GLU A 29 -5.47 3.11 4.88
CA GLU A 29 -4.65 2.51 5.93
C GLU A 29 -3.28 3.18 5.97
N LYS A 30 -2.77 3.42 7.18
CA LYS A 30 -1.41 3.90 7.36
C LYS A 30 -0.46 2.71 7.49
N TRP A 31 0.61 2.72 6.71
CA TRP A 31 1.65 1.70 6.71
C TRP A 31 3.01 2.32 7.08
N ARG A 32 3.82 1.57 7.84
CA ARG A 32 5.15 1.96 8.34
C ARG A 32 6.16 0.87 8.05
N HIS A 33 7.42 1.27 7.86
CA HIS A 33 8.57 0.39 7.71
C HIS A 33 9.60 0.78 8.78
N PRO A 34 10.28 -0.18 9.44
CA PRO A 34 11.24 0.12 10.51
C PRO A 34 12.38 1.05 10.07
N ASP A 35 12.91 0.83 8.86
CA ASP A 35 14.05 1.58 8.33
C ASP A 35 13.66 2.82 7.51
N ARG A 36 12.37 3.17 7.41
CA ARG A 36 11.93 4.35 6.64
C ARG A 36 11.28 5.39 7.56
N PRO A 37 11.67 6.66 7.46
CA PRO A 37 11.13 7.70 8.36
C PRO A 37 9.67 8.06 8.03
N HIS A 38 9.24 7.84 6.78
CA HIS A 38 7.89 8.22 6.32
C HIS A 38 6.87 7.08 6.48
N ALA A 39 5.58 7.46 6.37
CA ALA A 39 4.48 6.51 6.28
C ALA A 39 3.94 6.51 4.86
N VAL A 40 3.31 5.41 4.46
CA VAL A 40 2.57 5.32 3.22
C VAL A 40 1.08 5.18 3.55
N ILE A 41 0.23 5.89 2.82
CA ILE A 41 -1.22 5.78 2.95
C ILE A 41 -1.73 4.88 1.83
N VAL A 42 -2.37 3.77 2.19
CA VAL A 42 -2.83 2.72 1.29
C VAL A 42 -4.36 2.75 1.22
N PRO A 43 -4.96 3.30 0.16
CA PRO A 43 -6.40 3.26 -0.03
C PRO A 43 -6.87 1.88 -0.48
N ARG A 44 -8.07 1.47 -0.05
CA ARG A 44 -8.88 0.43 -0.71
C ARG A 44 -9.30 0.98 -2.08
N SER A 45 -8.51 0.71 -3.11
CA SER A 45 -8.70 1.31 -4.43
C SER A 45 -8.75 0.28 -5.56
N LYS A 46 -9.71 0.47 -6.47
CA LYS A 46 -9.80 -0.23 -7.75
C LYS A 46 -8.98 0.47 -8.86
N SER A 47 -8.30 1.57 -8.54
CA SER A 47 -7.47 2.31 -9.50
C SER A 47 -6.05 1.76 -9.56
N ARG A 48 -5.69 1.23 -10.73
CA ARG A 48 -4.34 0.80 -11.11
C ARG A 48 -3.29 1.89 -10.92
N HIS A 49 -3.63 3.12 -11.29
CA HIS A 49 -2.75 4.27 -11.13
C HIS A 49 -2.47 4.56 -9.66
N THR A 50 -3.52 4.54 -8.81
CA THR A 50 -3.37 4.73 -7.37
C THR A 50 -2.50 3.64 -6.74
N ALA A 51 -2.71 2.37 -7.08
CA ALA A 51 -1.89 1.27 -6.58
C ALA A 51 -0.40 1.44 -6.94
N ASN A 52 -0.09 1.81 -8.18
CA ASN A 52 1.29 2.09 -8.60
C ASN A 52 1.90 3.32 -7.91
N SER A 53 1.10 4.35 -7.63
CA SER A 53 1.56 5.52 -6.89
C SER A 53 1.92 5.15 -5.44
N VAL A 54 1.16 4.26 -4.81
CA VAL A 54 1.48 3.72 -3.47
C VAL A 54 2.80 2.94 -3.51
N LEU A 55 3.00 2.05 -4.49
CA LEU A 55 4.27 1.32 -4.66
C LEU A 55 5.44 2.29 -4.81
N LYS A 56 5.29 3.32 -5.65
CA LYS A 56 6.31 4.35 -5.82
C LYS A 56 6.62 5.08 -4.50
N GLN A 57 5.61 5.45 -3.71
CA GLN A 57 5.81 6.08 -2.39
C GLN A 57 6.52 5.15 -1.39
N ALA A 58 6.29 3.85 -1.49
CA ALA A 58 6.99 2.82 -0.73
C ALA A 58 8.41 2.52 -1.25
N GLY A 59 8.83 3.13 -2.37
CA GLY A 59 10.12 2.90 -3.01
C GLY A 59 10.19 1.59 -3.81
N LEU A 60 9.05 1.04 -4.20
CA LEU A 60 8.92 -0.20 -4.97
C LEU A 60 8.68 0.08 -6.46
N PRO A 61 9.07 -0.84 -7.37
CA PRO A 61 8.74 -0.73 -8.78
C PRO A 61 7.22 -0.83 -9.00
N LYS A 62 6.76 -0.35 -10.17
CA LYS A 62 5.37 -0.54 -10.60
C LYS A 62 5.08 -2.03 -10.82
N ALA A 63 3.90 -2.48 -10.43
CA ALA A 63 3.46 -3.87 -10.60
C ALA A 63 2.11 -4.02 -11.33
N PHE A 64 1.41 -2.91 -11.59
CA PHE A 64 0.05 -2.91 -12.14
C PHE A 64 -0.11 -2.11 -13.43
#